data_AF-A0A6A2EJV9-F1
#
_entry.id   AF-A0A6A2EJV9-F1
#
_cell.length_a   1.000
_cell.length_b   1.000
_cell.length_c   1.000
_cell.angle_alpha   90.00
_cell.angle_beta   90.00
_cell.angle_gamma   90.00
#
_symmetry.space_group_name_H-M   'P 1'
#
loop_
_entity.id
_entity.type
_entity.pdbx_description
1 polymer ?
#
loop_
_entity_poly.entity_id
_entity_poly.type
_entity_poly.pdbx_seq_one_letter_code
_entity_poly.pdbx_strand_id
1 'polypeptide(L)' 'MEELPQKPSKPKRILNAYAFLSLGLQLVISTGVLGILGHYLDEFLKISFPLFLMLGILAGLTASVIKILRELDNKKNN' A
#
# COMPACT_ATOMS: atom_id res chain seq x y z
N MET A 1 45.88 -10.37 25.60
CA MET A 1 44.77 -9.40 25.54
C MET A 1 43.65 -10.13 24.82
N GLU A 2 42.71 -10.71 25.55
CA GLU A 2 41.58 -11.44 24.98
C GLU A 2 40.60 -10.45 24.34
N GLU A 3 40.38 -10.56 23.03
CA GLU A 3 39.37 -9.79 22.31
C GLU A 3 37.98 -10.30 22.70
N LEU A 4 37.21 -9.48 23.41
CA LEU A 4 35.81 -9.75 23.72
C LEU A 4 34.98 -9.78 22.42
N PRO A 5 34.11 -10.78 22.21
CA PRO A 5 33.27 -10.82 21.02
C PRO A 5 32.27 -9.66 21.05
N GLN A 6 32.36 -8.77 20.07
CA GLN A 6 31.38 -7.69 19.87
C GLN A 6 30.01 -8.31 19.62
N LYS A 7 29.13 -8.20 20.62
CA LYS A 7 27.74 -8.62 20.56
C LYS A 7 27.04 -7.88 19.41
N PRO A 8 26.35 -8.56 18.48
CA PRO A 8 25.69 -7.87 17.38
C PRO A 8 24.61 -6.94 17.93
N SER A 9 24.82 -5.64 17.77
CA SER A 9 23.84 -4.61 18.11
C SER A 9 22.64 -4.77 17.18
N LYS A 10 21.60 -5.46 17.65
CA LYS A 10 20.33 -5.57 16.93
C LYS A 10 19.83 -4.15 16.60
N PRO A 11 19.56 -3.81 15.33
CA PRO A 11 19.11 -2.47 14.98
C PRO A 11 17.80 -2.16 15.73
N LYS A 12 17.83 -1.06 16.47
CA LYS A 12 16.72 -0.54 17.28
C LYS A 12 15.50 -0.32 16.37
N ARG A 13 14.38 -0.99 16.69
CA ARG A 13 13.07 -0.96 16.01
C ARG A 13 12.36 0.42 16.09
N ILE A 14 13.02 1.51 15.71
CA ILE A 14 12.43 2.87 15.71
C ILE A 14 11.83 3.22 14.33
N LEU A 15 12.05 2.40 13.31
CA LEU A 15 11.66 2.67 11.92
C LEU A 15 10.24 2.28 11.50
N ASN A 16 9.42 1.71 12.40
CA ASN A 16 8.11 1.18 12.00
C ASN A 16 7.11 2.27 11.57
N ALA A 17 7.09 3.44 12.21
CA ALA A 17 6.12 4.50 11.88
C ALA A 17 6.30 5.03 10.45
N TYR A 18 7.55 5.20 10.00
CA TYR A 18 7.86 5.61 8.63
C TYR A 18 7.49 4.53 7.61
N ALA A 19 7.69 3.26 7.94
CA ALA A 19 7.28 2.15 7.08
C ALA A 19 5.76 2.08 6.91
N PHE A 20 4.99 2.27 7.98
CA PHE A 20 3.52 2.34 7.90
C PHE A 20 3.03 3.58 7.16
N LEU A 21 3.66 4.74 7.38
CA LEU A 21 3.35 5.96 6.64
C LEU A 21 3.64 5.81 5.14
N SER A 22 4.77 5.19 4.77
CA SER A 22 5.12 4.92 3.38
C SER A 22 4.13 3.97 2.72
N LEU A 23 3.70 2.92 3.41
CA LEU A 23 2.69 1.99 2.91
C LEU A 23 1.32 2.66 2.76
N GLY A 24 0.91 3.46 3.74
CA GLY A 24 -0.33 4.23 3.69
C GLY A 24 -0.32 5.27 2.56
N LEU A 25 0.78 6.00 2.40
CA LEU A 25 0.94 6.97 1.32
C LEU A 25 0.91 6.28 -0.05
N GLN A 26 1.58 5.14 -0.20
CA GLN A 26 1.55 4.37 -1.43
C GLN A 26 0.13 3.87 -1.76
N LEU A 27 -0.64 3.47 -0.75
CA LEU A 27 -2.03 3.07 -0.90
C LEU A 27 -2.92 4.23 -1.33
N VAL A 28 -2.78 5.39 -0.68
CA VAL A 28 -3.52 6.62 -1.03
C VAL A 28 -3.19 7.08 -2.44
N ILE A 29 -1.91 7.10 -2.81
CA ILE A 29 -1.48 7.47 -4.16
C ILE A 29 -2.04 6.47 -5.18
N SER A 30 -1.91 5.16 -4.94
CA SER A 30 -2.41 4.13 -5.86
C SER A 30 -3.93 4.22 -6.05
N THR A 31 -4.67 4.44 -4.95
CA THR A 31 -6.13 4.55 -4.97
C THR A 31 -6.56 5.87 -5.61
N GLY A 32 -5.86 6.96 -5.32
CA GLY A 32 -6.10 8.27 -5.91
C GLY A 32 -5.88 8.28 -7.42
N VAL A 33 -4.81 7.65 -7.92
CA VAL A 33 -4.54 7.52 -9.36
C VAL A 33 -5.66 6.73 -10.05
N LEU A 34 -6.06 5.58 -9.48
CA LEU A 34 -7.18 4.79 -10.00
C LEU A 34 -8.52 5.57 -9.97
N GLY A 35 -8.76 6.35 -8.91
CA GLY A 35 -9.94 7.20 -8.79
C GLY A 35 -9.98 8.33 -9.82
N ILE A 36 -8.85 9.01 -10.06
CA ILE A 36 -8.73 10.05 -11.10
C ILE A 36 -8.92 9.45 -12.48
N LEU A 37 -8.32 8.29 -12.76
CA LEU A 37 -8.52 7.57 -14.03
C LEU A 37 -9.99 7.19 -14.22
N GLY A 38 -10.65 6.67 -13.17
CA GLY A 38 -12.07 6.33 -13.20
C GLY A 38 -12.95 7.56 -13.43
N HIS A 39 -12.63 8.68 -12.78
CA HIS A 39 -13.33 9.95 -12.97
C HIS A 39 -13.22 10.46 -14.41
N TYR A 40 -12.00 10.46 -14.96
CA TYR A 40 -11.75 10.92 -16.33
C TYR A 40 -12.45 10.01 -17.36
N LEU A 41 -12.55 8.71 -17.08
CA LEU A 41 -13.28 7.76 -17.91
C LEU A 41 -14.80 8.01 -17.85
N ASP A 42 -15.36 8.23 -16.67
CA ASP A 42 -16.79 8.57 -16.49
C ASP A 42 -17.16 9.87 -17.23
N GLU A 43 -16.28 10.89 -17.14
CA GLU A 43 -16.47 12.17 -17.80
C GLU A 43 -16.34 12.06 -19.33
N PHE A 44 -15.36 11.28 -19.80
CA PHE A 44 -15.17 11.01 -21.23
C PHE A 44 -16.35 10.25 -21.84
N LEU A 45 -16.93 9.30 -21.10
CA LEU A 45 -18.09 8.51 -21.52
C LEU A 45 -19.43 9.24 -21.31
N LYS A 46 -19.43 10.46 -20.73
CA LYS A 46 -20.63 11.27 -20.41
C LYS A 46 -21.73 10.48 -19.69
N ILE A 47 -21.35 9.56 -18.81
CA ILE A 47 -22.31 8.76 -18.06
C ILE A 47 -22.84 9.62 -16.92
N SER A 48 -24.16 9.80 -16.81
CA SER A 48 -24.78 10.59 -15.73
C SER A 48 -24.53 10.01 -14.32
N PHE A 49 -24.07 8.77 -14.25
CA PHE A 49 -23.80 8.05 -13.00
C PHE A 49 -22.32 7.63 -12.97
N PRO A 50 -21.55 7.98 -11.93
CA PRO A 50 -20.09 7.80 -11.87
C PRO A 50 -19.70 6.34 -11.57
N LEU A 51 -20.01 5.45 -12.50
CA LEU A 51 -19.80 4.00 -12.39
C LEU A 51 -18.33 3.64 -12.34
N PHE A 52 -17.51 4.23 -13.20
CA PHE A 52 -16.10 3.90 -13.30
C PHE A 52 -15.29 4.45 -12.12
N LEU A 53 -15.66 5.61 -11.58
CA LEU A 53 -15.12 6.12 -10.33
C LEU A 53 -15.49 5.20 -9.16
N MET A 54 -16.75 4.77 -9.06
CA MET A 54 -17.19 3.88 -7.99
C MET A 54 -16.50 2.50 -8.07
N LEU A 55 -16.42 1.92 -9.28
CA LEU A 55 -15.69 0.68 -9.55
C LEU A 55 -14.19 0.85 -9.34
N GLY A 56 -13.60 1.98 -9.70
CA GLY A 56 -12.19 2.29 -9.52
C GLY A 56 -11.80 2.37 -8.04
N ILE A 57 -12.63 3.01 -7.21
CA ILE A 57 -12.44 3.04 -5.74
C ILE A 57 -12.58 1.63 -5.16
N LEU A 58 -13.63 0.89 -5.54
CA LEU A 58 -13.83 -0.49 -5.07
C LEU A 58 -12.65 -1.39 -5.45
N ALA A 59 -12.24 -1.36 -6.73
CA ALA A 59 -11.11 -2.14 -7.23
C ALA A 59 -9.80 -1.75 -6.55
N GLY A 60 -9.55 -0.45 -6.33
CA GLY A 60 -8.36 0.05 -5.63
C GLY A 60 -8.30 -0.40 -4.18
N LEU A 61 -9.43 -0.36 -3.47
CA LEU A 61 -9.55 -0.88 -2.11
C LEU A 61 -9.33 -2.40 -2.06
N THR A 62 -10.02 -3.15 -2.92
CA THR A 62 -9.87 -4.61 -2.99
C THR A 62 -8.43 -5.01 -3.31
N ALA A 63 -7.79 -4.36 -4.30
CA ALA A 63 -6.40 -4.61 -4.65
C ALA A 63 -5.45 -4.32 -3.47
N SER A 64 -5.70 -3.25 -2.73
CA SER A 64 -4.90 -2.89 -1.55
C SER A 64 -5.02 -3.92 -0.44
N VAL A 65 -6.24 -4.39 -0.15
CA VAL A 65 -6.49 -5.45 0.83
C VAL A 65 -5.81 -6.75 0.41
N ILE A 66 -5.97 -7.16 -0.85
CA ILE A 66 -5.31 -8.35 -1.39
C ILE A 66 -3.78 -8.22 -1.26
N LYS A 67 -3.22 -7.06 -1.59
CA LYS A 67 -1.79 -6.81 -1.49
C LYS A 67 -1.29 -6.95 -0.06
N ILE A 68 -2.01 -6.37 0.91
CA ILE A 68 -1.70 -6.51 2.34
C ILE A 68 -1.77 -7.97 2.80
N LEU A 69 -2.81 -8.70 2.42
CA LEU A 69 -2.96 -10.13 2.74
C LEU A 69 -1.82 -10.95 2.14
N ARG A 70 -1.43 -10.66 0.90
CA ARG A 70 -0.31 -11.33 0.23
C ARG A 70 1.02 -11.04 0.90
N GLU A 71 1.25 -9.80 1.32
CA GLU A 71 2.45 -9.37 2.05
C GLU A 71 2.56 -10.09 3.41
N LEU A 72 1.44 -10.21 4.13
CA LEU A 72 1.35 -10.92 5.41
C LEU A 72 1.64 -12.42 5.26
N ASP A 73 1.08 -13.05 4.23
CA ASP A 73 1.28 -14.49 3.98
C ASP A 73 2.71 -14.78 3.53
N ASN A 74 3.29 -13.95 2.66
CA ASN A 74 4.70 -14.06 2.28
C ASN A 74 5.66 -13.90 3.47
N LYS A 75 5.29 -13.06 4.44
CA LYS A 75 6.08 -12.84 5.67
C LYS A 75 5.95 -13.95 6.71
N LYS A 76 4.96 -14.85 6.56
CA LYS A 76 4.76 -16.03 7.40
C LYS A 76 5.55 -17.25 6.90
N ASN A 77 5.85 -17.30 5.60
CA ASN A 77 6.57 -18.39 4.94
C ASN A 77 8.09 -18.17 4.79
N ASN A 78 8.65 -17.13 5.41
CA ASN A 78 10.08 -16.78 5.39
C ASN A 78 10.54 -16.46 6.83
#